data_AF-A0A6B3CG60-F1
#
_entry.id   AF-A0A6B3CG60-F1
#
_cell.length_a   1.000
_cell.length_b   1.000
_cell.length_c   1.000
_cell.angle_alpha   90.00
_cell.angle_beta   90.00
_cell.angle_gamma   90.00
#
_symmetry.space_group_name_H-M   'P 1'
#
loop_
_entity.id
_entity.type
_entity.pdbx_description
1 polymer ?
#
loop_
_entity_poly.entity_id
_entity_poly.type
_entity_poly.pdbx_seq_one_letter_code
_entity_poly.pdbx_strand_id
1 'polypeptide(L)' 'LHVDAAYGAGLLFSDRHRPRLAGLEGADTVALDLHKLGWQPIPAGLLTVSDTDDLAALHHRADYLNADDDTDAGLPD' A
#
# COMPACT_ATOMS: atom_id res chain seq x y z
N LEU A 1 -10.94 5.68 -8.76
CA LEU A 1 -9.77 6.50 -9.14
C LEU A 1 -8.55 6.02 -8.38
N HIS A 2 -7.54 5.54 -9.10
CA HIS A 2 -6.21 5.27 -8.54
C HIS A 2 -5.30 6.47 -8.75
N VAL A 3 -4.50 6.83 -7.75
CA VAL A 3 -3.42 7.82 -7.87
C VAL A 3 -2.07 7.15 -7.67
N ASP A 4 -1.24 7.19 -8.71
CA ASP A 4 0.18 6.85 -8.59
C ASP A 4 0.93 8.05 -8.00
N ALA A 5 1.22 7.97 -6.69
CA ALA A 5 1.99 8.95 -5.96
C ALA A 5 3.39 8.41 -5.58
N ALA A 6 3.94 7.46 -6.36
CA ALA A 6 5.22 6.81 -6.06
C ALA A 6 6.34 7.79 -5.68
N TYR A 7 6.47 8.90 -6.43
CA TYR A 7 7.35 10.02 -6.07
C TYR A 7 6.63 11.13 -5.29
N GLY A 8 5.36 11.37 -5.57
CA GLY A 8 4.63 12.55 -5.08
C GLY A 8 4.20 12.47 -3.60
N ALA A 9 4.04 11.26 -3.06
CA ALA A 9 3.49 11.05 -1.71
C ALA A 9 4.39 11.62 -0.61
N GLY A 10 5.70 11.78 -0.85
CA GLY A 10 6.62 12.44 0.08
C GLY A 10 6.22 13.89 0.40
N LEU A 11 5.45 14.55 -0.48
CA LEU A 11 4.95 15.90 -0.23
C LEU A 11 3.94 15.97 0.93
N LEU A 12 3.34 14.84 1.35
CA LEU A 12 2.49 14.76 2.55
C LEU A 12 3.24 15.19 3.82
N PHE A 13 4.56 14.99 3.85
CA PHE A 13 5.43 15.33 4.98
C PHE A 13 6.02 16.75 4.89
N SER A 14 5.61 17.57 3.91
CA SER A 14 6.13 18.93 3.72
C SER A 14 5.03 19.98 3.93
N ASP A 15 5.15 20.81 4.97
CA ASP A 15 4.21 21.91 5.22
C ASP A 15 4.09 22.88 4.03
N ARG A 16 5.20 23.08 3.30
CA ARG A 16 5.24 23.98 2.13
C ARG A 16 4.53 23.39 0.91
N HIS A 17 4.66 22.09 0.69
CA HIS A 17 4.27 21.47 -0.58
C HIS A 17 3.05 20.56 -0.49
N ARG A 18 2.61 20.18 0.71
CA ARG A 18 1.39 19.40 0.94
C ARG A 18 0.15 19.94 0.22
N PRO A 19 -0.09 21.27 0.10
CA PRO A 19 -1.24 21.79 -0.65
C PRO A 19 -1.27 21.38 -2.14
N ARG A 20 -0.14 20.97 -2.73
CA ARG A 20 -0.09 20.44 -4.11
C ARG A 20 -0.77 19.08 -4.27
N LEU A 21 -1.07 18.41 -3.16
CA LEU A 21 -1.78 17.14 -3.11
C LEU A 21 -3.30 17.32 -2.84
N ALA A 22 -3.83 18.53 -2.98
CA ALA A 22 -5.27 18.77 -2.82
C ALA A 22 -6.08 17.84 -3.75
N GLY A 23 -7.08 17.15 -3.19
CA GLY A 23 -7.90 16.17 -3.90
C GLY A 23 -7.39 14.73 -3.80
N LEU A 24 -6.20 14.49 -3.25
CA LEU A 24 -5.68 13.13 -3.02
C LEU A 24 -6.59 12.34 -2.07
N GLU A 25 -7.27 13.01 -1.14
CA GLU A 25 -8.24 12.44 -0.22
C GLU A 25 -9.48 11.83 -0.89
N GLY A 26 -9.75 12.17 -2.15
CA GLY A 26 -10.83 11.58 -2.95
C GLY A 26 -10.41 10.36 -3.77
N ALA A 27 -9.17 9.88 -3.64
CA ALA A 27 -8.70 8.70 -4.34
C ALA A 27 -9.22 7.41 -3.67
N ASP A 28 -9.66 6.45 -4.49
CA ASP A 28 -10.07 5.13 -3.97
C ASP A 28 -8.83 4.33 -3.54
N THR A 29 -7.72 4.49 -4.27
CA THR A 29 -6.43 3.89 -3.94
C THR A 29 -5.26 4.83 -4.26
N VAL A 30 -4.17 4.73 -3.48
CA VAL A 30 -2.93 5.48 -3.70
C VAL A 30 -1.74 4.54 -3.59
N ALA A 31 -0.84 4.58 -4.57
CA ALA A 31 0.46 3.91 -4.47
C ALA A 31 1.57 4.90 -4.10
N LEU A 32 2.49 4.49 -3.24
CA LEU A 32 3.70 5.26 -2.90
C LEU A 32 4.93 4.36 -2.70
N ASP A 33 6.12 4.90 -2.97
CA ASP A 33 7.37 4.17 -2.80
C ASP A 33 8.23 4.78 -1.70
N LEU A 34 8.40 4.05 -0.60
CA LEU A 34 9.31 4.44 0.47
C LEU A 34 10.78 4.38 0.03
N HIS A 35 11.10 3.60 -0.99
CA HIS A 35 12.46 3.57 -1.56
C HIS A 35 12.79 4.79 -2.44
N LYS A 36 11.83 5.72 -2.65
CA LYS A 36 12.05 6.99 -3.34
C LYS A 36 12.30 8.12 -2.35
N LEU A 37 11.31 8.45 -1.52
CA LEU A 37 11.40 9.57 -0.55
C LEU A 37 11.22 9.15 0.92
N GLY A 38 11.14 7.85 1.21
CA GLY A 38 10.93 7.30 2.56
C GLY A 38 12.18 6.65 3.19
N TRP A 39 13.35 6.81 2.57
CA TRP A 39 14.63 6.25 3.03
C TRP A 39 14.61 4.74 3.32
N GLN A 40 13.84 3.96 2.55
CA GLN A 40 13.88 2.50 2.59
C GLN A 40 14.73 1.93 1.44
N PRO A 41 15.38 0.77 1.62
CA PRO A 41 16.04 0.07 0.51
C PRO A 41 15.01 -0.44 -0.52
N ILE A 42 15.47 -0.72 -1.74
CA ILE A 42 14.62 -1.35 -2.77
C ILE A 42 14.46 -2.85 -2.46
N PRO A 43 13.25 -3.44 -2.60
CA PRO A 43 11.96 -2.80 -2.87
C PRO A 43 11.20 -2.42 -1.59
N ALA A 44 10.57 -1.25 -1.59
CA ALA A 44 9.68 -0.80 -0.51
C ALA A 44 8.55 0.07 -1.07
N GLY A 45 7.47 -0.58 -1.51
CA GLY A 45 6.25 0.05 -2.03
C GLY A 45 5.08 -0.15 -1.07
N LEU A 46 4.13 0.78 -1.08
CA LEU A 46 2.89 0.73 -0.31
C LEU A 46 1.70 1.00 -1.22
N LEU A 47 0.61 0.28 -0.99
CA LEU A 47 -0.71 0.56 -1.54
C LEU A 47 -1.63 0.91 -0.37
N THR A 48 -2.28 2.07 -0.42
CA THR A 48 -3.37 2.42 0.50
C THR A 48 -4.69 2.31 -0.24
N VAL A 49 -5.70 1.77 0.42
CA VAL A 49 -7.07 1.66 -0.08
C VAL A 49 -8.02 2.43 0.84
N SER A 50 -9.03 3.06 0.26
CA SER A 50 -10.09 3.76 1.00
C SER A 50 -11.15 2.81 1.56
N ASP A 51 -11.40 1.71 0.85
CA ASP A 51 -12.28 0.61 1.24
C ASP A 51 -11.45 -0.69 1.28
N THR A 52 -11.52 -1.42 2.40
CA THR A 52 -10.81 -2.70 2.55
C THR A 52 -11.45 -3.82 1.73
N ASP A 53 -12.74 -3.71 1.38
CA ASP A 53 -13.43 -4.71 0.57
C ASP A 53 -12.84 -4.80 -0.85
N ASP A 54 -12.20 -3.73 -1.35
CA ASP A 54 -11.46 -3.72 -2.62
C ASP A 54 -10.27 -4.70 -2.61
N LEU A 55 -9.79 -5.13 -1.43
CA LEU A 55 -8.72 -6.12 -1.28
C LEU A 55 -9.22 -7.56 -1.26
N ALA A 56 -10.52 -7.82 -1.41
CA ALA A 56 -11.08 -9.17 -1.35
C ALA A 56 -10.40 -10.15 -2.33
N ALA A 57 -9.93 -9.67 -3.49
CA ALA A 57 -9.19 -10.49 -4.44
C ALA A 57 -7.83 -10.99 -3.90
N LEU A 58 -7.21 -10.27 -2.96
CA LEU A 58 -5.96 -10.68 -2.31
C LEU A 58 -6.17 -11.76 -1.24
N HIS A 59 -7.42 -11.98 -0.80
CA HIS A 59 -7.75 -13.03 0.18
C HIS A 59 -7.92 -14.41 -0.47
N HIS A 60 -7.59 -14.56 -1.75
CA HIS A 60 -7.65 -15.85 -2.41
C HIS A 60 -6.65 -16.82 -1.78
N ARG A 61 -7.16 -17.94 -1.27
CA ARG A 61 -6.36 -19.03 -0.72
C ARG A 61 -6.33 -20.21 -1.68
N ALA A 62 -5.15 -20.82 -1.77
CA ALA A 62 -4.92 -22.08 -2.45
C ALA A 62 -4.27 -23.05 -1.44
N ASP A 63 -4.82 -24.26 -1.33
CA ASP A 63 -4.45 -25.24 -0.30
C ASP A 63 -2.95 -25.57 -0.29
N TYR A 64 -2.27 -25.50 -1.44
CA TYR A 64 -0.84 -25.80 -1.55
C TYR A 64 0.08 -24.60 -1.25
N LEU A 65 -0.48 -23.40 -1.10
CA LEU A 65 0.24 -22.17 -0.74
C LEU A 65 -0.12 -21.67 0.66
N ASN A 66 -1.28 -22.05 1.20
CA ASN A 66 -1.83 -21.56 2.47
C ASN A 66 -2.34 -22.78 3.27
N ALA A 67 -1.42 -23.66 3.67
CA ALA A 67 -1.80 -24.87 4.38
C ALA A 67 -2.16 -24.53 5.83
N ASP A 68 -3.30 -25.01 6.33
CA ASP A 68 -3.78 -24.67 7.67
C ASP A 68 -2.78 -25.04 8.79
N ASP A 69 -1.92 -26.03 8.55
CA ASP A 69 -0.89 -26.46 9.49
C ASP A 69 0.33 -25.52 9.55
N ASP A 70 0.55 -24.68 8.53
CA ASP A 70 1.56 -23.61 8.56
C ASP A 70 1.15 -22.53 9.57
N THR A 71 -0.12 -22.11 9.56
CA THR A 71 -0.67 -21.14 10.52
C THR A 71 -0.68 -21.70 11.95
N ASP A 72 -1.07 -22.97 12.12
CA ASP A 72 -1.02 -23.67 13.41
C ASP A 72 0.43 -23.79 13.95
N ALA A 73 1.42 -23.87 13.06
CA ALA A 73 2.84 -23.84 13.38
C ALA A 73 3.40 -22.42 13.63
N GLY A 74 2.57 -21.38 13.47
CA GLY A 74 2.95 -19.97 13.66
C GLY A 74 3.67 -19.33 12.48
N LEU A 75 3.63 -19.97 11.30
CA LEU A 75 4.05 -19.36 10.05
C LEU A 75 2.94 -18.44 9.55
N PRO A 76 3.28 -17.31 8.90
CA PRO A 76 2.28 -16.43 8.31
C PRO A 76 1.60 -17.08 7.10
N ASP A 77 0.30 -16.85 6.97
CA ASP A 77 -0.47 -17.06 5.73
C ASP A 77 -0.02 -16.09 4.63
#